data_AF-X0WBH8-F1
#
_entry.id   AF-X0WBH8-F1
#
_cell.length_a   1.000
_cell.length_b   1.000
_cell.length_c   1.000
_cell.angle_alpha   90.00
_cell.angle_beta   90.00
_cell.angle_gamma   90.00
#
_symmetry.space_group_name_H-M   'P 1'
#
loop_
_entity.id
_entity.type
_entity.pdbx_description
1 polymer ?
#
loop_
_entity_poly.entity_id
_entity_poly.type
_entity_poly.pdbx_seq_one_letter_code
_entity_poly.pdbx_strand_id
1 'polypeptide(L)'
;FEWGVISFVIDDDKFEDFIHEKASWLGNAATNSLFLIKKSIDYGTQTPLNIGLQFEQMGYAINSQSKDVAEGVSAFLEKRAPEFQGK
;
A
#
# COMPACT_ATOMS: atom_id res chain seq x y z
N PHE A 1 -9.10 -18.23 9.79
CA PHE A 1 -9.03 -16.75 9.91
C PHE A 1 -8.54 -16.32 11.29
N GLU A 2 -9.10 -16.86 12.38
CA GLU A 2 -8.81 -16.45 13.77
C GLU A 2 -7.33 -16.47 14.18
N TRP A 3 -6.49 -17.28 13.52
CA TRP A 3 -5.06 -17.39 13.84
C TRP A 3 -4.16 -16.47 12.98
N GLY A 4 -4.72 -15.71 12.05
CA GLY A 4 -3.96 -14.75 11.23
C GLY A 4 -3.06 -15.34 10.14
N VAL A 5 -3.16 -16.64 9.85
CA VAL A 5 -2.35 -17.32 8.80
C VAL A 5 -2.79 -16.92 7.38
N ILE A 6 -4.05 -16.56 7.20
CA ILE A 6 -4.64 -16.15 5.92
C ILE A 6 -5.39 -14.83 6.10
N SER A 7 -5.29 -13.95 5.10
CA SER A 7 -5.89 -12.61 5.16
C SER A 7 -7.37 -12.59 4.76
N PHE A 8 -7.83 -13.53 3.94
CA PHE A 8 -9.21 -13.59 3.45
C PHE A 8 -9.70 -15.04 3.35
N VAL A 9 -11.00 -15.23 3.55
CA VAL A 9 -11.72 -16.49 3.29
C VAL A 9 -12.95 -16.10 2.47
N ILE A 10 -13.07 -16.67 1.27
CA ILE A 10 -14.10 -16.32 0.30
C ILE A 10 -14.78 -17.61 -0.13
N ASP A 11 -16.09 -17.55 -0.38
CA ASP A 11 -16.84 -18.65 -0.98
C ASP A 11 -16.24 -19.01 -2.35
N ASP A 12 -16.22 -20.30 -2.68
CA ASP A 12 -15.57 -20.80 -3.91
C ASP A 12 -16.12 -20.14 -5.19
N ASP A 13 -17.44 -19.88 -5.22
CA ASP A 13 -18.13 -19.24 -6.35
C ASP A 13 -17.76 -17.76 -6.57
N LYS A 14 -17.14 -17.11 -5.58
CA LYS A 14 -16.72 -15.69 -5.63
C LYS A 14 -15.20 -15.51 -5.63
N PHE A 15 -14.44 -16.60 -5.55
CA PHE A 15 -12.99 -16.53 -5.35
C PHE A 15 -12.29 -15.75 -6.47
N GLU A 16 -12.58 -16.09 -7.72
CA GLU A 16 -11.94 -15.47 -8.89
C GLU A 16 -12.26 -13.97 -8.98
N ASP A 17 -13.52 -13.59 -8.81
CA ASP A 17 -13.94 -12.18 -8.84
C ASP A 17 -13.23 -11.36 -7.76
N PHE A 18 -13.14 -11.91 -6.54
CA PHE A 18 -12.46 -11.25 -5.43
C PHE A 18 -10.96 -11.08 -5.70
N ILE A 19 -10.29 -12.11 -6.22
CA ILE A 19 -8.86 -12.05 -6.54
C ILE A 19 -8.61 -11.01 -7.63
N HIS A 20 -9.41 -10.99 -8.69
CA HIS A 20 -9.29 -10.02 -9.76
C HIS A 20 -9.54 -8.59 -9.28
N GLU A 21 -10.55 -8.37 -8.43
CA GLU A 21 -10.81 -7.07 -7.79
C GLU A 21 -9.58 -6.60 -7.01
N LYS A 22 -9.02 -7.45 -6.13
CA LYS A 22 -7.87 -7.08 -5.30
C LYS A 22 -6.61 -6.84 -6.10
N ALA A 23 -6.32 -7.69 -7.08
CA ALA A 23 -5.17 -7.52 -7.95
C ALA A 23 -5.28 -6.23 -8.77
N SER A 24 -6.47 -5.93 -9.31
CA SER A 24 -6.73 -4.70 -10.04
C SER A 24 -6.57 -3.46 -9.14
N TRP A 25 -7.13 -3.49 -7.93
CA TRP A 25 -7.00 -2.38 -6.99
C TRP A 25 -5.53 -2.13 -6.61
N LEU A 26 -4.77 -3.18 -6.28
CA LEU A 26 -3.34 -3.05 -5.95
C LEU A 26 -2.52 -2.57 -7.15
N GLY A 27 -2.80 -3.08 -8.36
CA GLY A 27 -2.09 -2.71 -9.57
C GLY A 27 -2.33 -1.27 -10.02
N ASN A 28 -3.50 -0.71 -9.70
CA ASN A 28 -3.87 0.67 -10.02
C ASN A 28 -3.62 1.67 -8.88
N ALA A 29 -3.16 1.23 -7.71
CA ALA A 29 -2.79 2.10 -6.61
C ALA A 29 -1.42 2.76 -6.82
N ALA A 30 -1.01 3.66 -5.91
CA ALA A 30 0.35 4.21 -5.87
C ALA A 30 1.37 3.11 -5.50
N THR A 31 1.78 2.31 -6.49
CA THR A 31 2.53 1.06 -6.27
C THR A 31 3.90 1.28 -5.62
N ASN A 32 4.55 2.43 -5.85
CA ASN A 32 5.78 2.81 -5.15
C ASN A 32 5.54 3.01 -3.64
N SER A 33 4.45 3.68 -3.28
CA SER A 33 4.04 3.83 -1.88
C SER A 33 3.70 2.48 -1.24
N LEU A 34 2.98 1.60 -1.95
CA LEU A 34 2.67 0.24 -1.46
C LEU A 34 3.95 -0.58 -1.22
N PHE A 35 4.93 -0.47 -2.11
CA PHE A 35 6.22 -1.14 -1.94
C PHE A 35 6.93 -0.68 -0.66
N LEU A 36 7.01 0.64 -0.45
CA LEU A 36 7.65 1.21 0.73
C LEU A 36 6.90 0.83 2.02
N ILE A 37 5.57 0.88 2.02
CA ILE A 37 4.74 0.44 3.15
C ILE A 37 5.03 -1.03 3.48
N LYS A 38 5.04 -1.91 2.47
CA LYS A 38 5.35 -3.33 2.68
C LYS A 38 6.74 -3.53 3.28
N LYS A 39 7.75 -2.81 2.78
CA LYS A 39 9.12 -2.88 3.31
C LYS A 39 9.20 -2.37 4.75
N SER A 40 8.47 -1.31 5.08
CA SER A 40 8.41 -0.77 6.45
C SER A 40 7.79 -1.76 7.42
N ILE A 41 6.72 -2.46 7.03
CA ILE A 41 6.12 -3.49 7.88
C ILE A 41 7.05 -4.70 8.00
N ASP A 42 7.57 -5.22 6.88
CA ASP A 42 8.39 -6.44 6.85
C ASP A 42 9.66 -6.30 7.70
N TYR A 43 10.31 -5.13 7.70
CA TYR A 43 11.56 -4.90 8.44
C TYR A 43 11.38 -4.13 9.74
N GLY A 44 10.51 -3.11 9.77
CA GLY A 44 10.32 -2.26 10.94
C GLY A 44 9.81 -3.04 12.15
N THR A 45 8.93 -4.02 11.92
CA THR A 45 8.40 -4.90 12.97
C THR A 45 9.42 -5.88 13.55
N GLN A 46 10.58 -6.06 12.90
CA GLN A 46 11.67 -6.93 13.34
C GLN A 46 12.71 -6.18 14.19
N THR A 47 12.46 -4.92 14.52
CA THR A 47 13.39 -4.04 15.25
C THR A 47 12.68 -3.38 16.44
N PRO A 48 13.43 -2.82 17.41
CA PRO A 48 12.83 -1.98 18.44
C PRO A 48 11.99 -0.85 17.84
N LEU A 49 10.88 -0.50 18.50
CA LEU A 49 9.90 0.46 17.99
C LEU A 49 10.52 1.76 17.47
N ASN A 50 11.49 2.33 18.20
CA ASN A 50 12.17 3.57 17.81
C ASN A 50 12.99 3.45 16.52
N ILE A 51 13.46 2.25 16.17
CA ILE A 51 14.16 1.96 14.92
C ILE A 51 13.15 1.76 13.79
N GLY A 52 12.07 1.01 14.04
CA GLY A 52 10.98 0.85 13.09
C GLY A 52 10.37 2.19 12.65
N LEU A 53 10.11 3.08 13.61
CA LEU A 53 9.62 4.44 13.32
C LEU A 53 10.60 5.27 12.47
N GLN A 54 11.91 5.13 12.70
CA GLN A 54 12.91 5.79 11.85
C GLN A 54 12.90 5.22 10.42
N PHE A 55 12.71 3.90 10.27
CA PHE A 55 12.59 3.27 8.96
C PHE A 55 11.36 3.79 8.19
N GLU A 56 10.21 3.91 8.87
CA GLU A 56 9.00 4.51 8.31
C GLU A 56 9.23 5.97 7.89
N GLN A 57 9.88 6.77 8.74
CA GLN A 57 10.20 8.17 8.44
C GLN A 57 11.09 8.31 7.21
N MET A 58 12.13 7.49 7.08
CA MET A 58 13.02 7.49 5.92
C MET A 58 12.29 7.02 4.65
N GLY A 59 11.48 5.97 4.76
CA GLY A 59 10.64 5.50 3.66
C GLY A 59 9.67 6.57 3.18
N TYR A 60 9.03 7.29 4.09
CA TYR A 60 8.17 8.43 3.76
C TYR A 60 8.94 9.57 3.10
N ALA A 61 10.15 9.91 3.57
CA ALA A 61 10.96 10.97 2.97
C ALA A 61 11.37 10.67 1.51
N ILE A 62 11.53 9.40 1.18
CA ILE A 62 11.74 8.95 -0.20
C ILE A 62 10.42 9.03 -0.98
N ASN A 63 9.34 8.49 -0.41
CA ASN A 63 8.03 8.44 -1.06
C ASN A 63 7.48 9.84 -1.36
N SER A 64 7.70 10.83 -0.49
CA SER A 64 7.14 12.18 -0.63
C SER A 64 7.62 12.93 -1.88
N GLN A 65 8.69 12.46 -2.52
CA GLN A 65 9.21 12.99 -3.77
C GLN A 65 8.60 12.33 -5.02
N SER A 66 7.76 11.30 -4.84
CA SER A 66 7.04 10.59 -5.90
C SER A 66 6.00 11.49 -6.56
N LYS A 67 5.78 11.28 -7.87
CA LYS A 67 4.71 11.96 -8.61
C LYS A 67 3.34 11.49 -8.13
N ASP A 68 3.22 10.23 -7.75
CA ASP A 68 1.98 9.66 -7.23
C ASP A 68 1.56 10.32 -5.90
N VAL A 69 2.51 10.79 -5.09
CA VAL A 69 2.17 11.57 -3.88
C VAL A 69 1.59 12.93 -4.27
N ALA A 70 2.22 13.65 -5.19
CA ALA A 70 1.73 14.94 -5.65
C ALA A 70 0.34 14.81 -6.30
N GLU A 71 0.16 13.80 -7.15
CA GLU A 71 -1.12 13.46 -7.78
C GLU A 71 -2.19 13.08 -6.75
N GLY A 72 -1.86 12.21 -5.78
CA GLY A 72 -2.80 11.81 -4.74
C GLY A 72 -3.29 13.01 -3.92
N VAL A 73 -2.40 13.95 -3.58
CA VAL A 73 -2.76 15.18 -2.88
C VAL A 73 -3.62 16.09 -3.76
N SER A 74 -3.25 16.33 -5.02
CA SER A 74 -4.03 17.14 -5.96
C SER A 74 -5.42 16.55 -6.20
N ALA A 75 -5.51 15.26 -6.52
CA ALA A 75 -6.76 14.57 -6.76
C ALA A 75 -7.70 14.62 -5.54
N PHE A 76 -7.16 14.47 -4.33
CA PHE A 76 -7.92 14.61 -3.09
C PHE A 76 -8.50 16.02 -2.92
N LEU A 77 -7.67 17.06 -3.12
CA LEU A 77 -8.10 18.46 -3.01
C LEU A 77 -9.14 18.83 -4.08
N GLU A 78 -9.00 18.25 -5.27
CA GLU A 78 -9.91 18.44 -6.42
C GLU A 78 -11.15 17.52 -6.38
N LYS A 79 -11.23 16.60 -5.42
CA LYS A 79 -12.32 15.61 -5.26
C LYS A 79 -12.53 14.73 -6.51
N ARG A 80 -11.45 14.34 -7.16
CA ARG A 80 -11.45 13.40 -8.29
C ARG A 80 -10.70 12.12 -7.94
N ALA A 81 -10.86 11.09 -8.76
CA ALA A 81 -10.03 9.89 -8.65
C ALA A 81 -8.58 10.23 -9.05
N PRO A 82 -7.58 9.73 -8.31
CA PRO A 82 -6.17 9.89 -8.68
C PRO A 82 -5.77 8.96 -9.82
N GLU A 83 -4.83 9.40 -10.65
CA GLU A 83 -4.21 8.60 -11.71
C GLU A 83 -2.75 8.27 -11.37
N PHE A 84 -2.54 7.12 -10.71
CA PHE A 84 -1.21 6.69 -10.30
C PHE A 84 -0.41 6.06 -11.44
N GLN A 85 0.91 6.32 -11.47
CA GLN A 85 1.85 5.83 -12.47
C GLN A 85 2.92 4.90 -11.89
N GLY A 86 2.92 4.69 -10.57
CA GLY A 86 3.90 3.86 -9.86
C GLY A 86 5.28 4.49 -9.78
N LYS A 87 5.38 5.82 -9.79
CA LYS A 87 6.65 6.56 -9.83
C LYS A 87 6.69 7.66 -8.79
#